data_AF-A0A1G0SN19-F1
#
_entry.id   AF-A0A1G0SN19-F1
#
_cell.length_a   1.000
_cell.length_b   1.000
_cell.length_c   1.000
_cell.angle_alpha   90.00
_cell.angle_beta   90.00
_cell.angle_gamma   90.00
#
_symmetry.space_group_name_H-M   'P 1'
#
loop_
_entity.id
_entity.type
_entity.pdbx_description
1 polymer ?
#
loop_
_entity_poly.entity_id
_entity_poly.type
_entity_poly.pdbx_seq_one_letter_code
_entity_poly.pdbx_strand_id
1 'polypeptide(L)'
;MQTKSFISIVVLIFIISFINPINSLAQREPKNKILDDRIKTRFPINDQTKPRERPGEKEKIKEKNPNPPIKEKKPPDEHWYQPPEYPPIDGICIAPKIISYPIDGDMYVPEPEITKPNYKLDGITKYEDGDYWKALDDFNIAIEEDSNDYELFYHRGLVEMKIKFFEEAKEDFSRYLIYVFYEPEGYFQRGLAKFYLSEKEEAKEDFQIAADMGHKMAMSILKRFY
;
A
#
# COMPACT_ATOMS: atom_id res chain seq x y z
N MET A 1 -57.60 -24.19 35.49
CA MET A 1 -56.99 -22.85 35.29
C MET A 1 -55.52 -22.89 35.72
N GLN A 2 -54.57 -23.30 34.88
CA GLN A 2 -53.12 -23.24 35.20
C GLN A 2 -52.22 -23.14 33.95
N THR A 3 -52.56 -22.31 32.96
CA THR A 3 -51.72 -22.15 31.75
C THR A 3 -51.05 -20.78 31.62
N LYS A 4 -51.23 -19.86 32.57
CA LYS A 4 -50.69 -18.49 32.47
C LYS A 4 -49.30 -18.28 33.11
N SER A 5 -48.73 -19.29 33.78
CA SER A 5 -47.46 -19.12 34.52
C SER A 5 -46.20 -19.53 33.71
N PHE A 6 -46.32 -20.48 32.78
CA PHE A 6 -45.16 -21.03 32.07
C PHE A 6 -44.56 -20.06 31.04
N ILE A 7 -45.38 -19.20 30.42
CA ILE A 7 -44.90 -18.25 29.41
C ILE A 7 -44.03 -17.15 30.04
N SER A 8 -44.25 -16.80 31.32
CA SER A 8 -43.46 -15.74 31.98
C SER A 8 -42.04 -16.17 32.35
N ILE A 9 -41.81 -17.46 32.61
CA ILE A 9 -40.48 -17.96 33.03
C ILE A 9 -39.57 -18.13 31.81
N VAL A 10 -40.12 -18.57 30.67
CA VAL A 10 -39.36 -18.73 29.42
C VAL A 10 -38.90 -17.37 28.86
N VAL A 11 -39.71 -16.32 29.01
CA VAL A 11 -39.33 -14.95 28.61
C VAL A 11 -38.26 -14.37 29.54
N LEU A 12 -38.28 -14.69 30.84
CA LEU A 12 -37.28 -14.18 31.79
C LEU A 12 -35.90 -14.84 31.59
N ILE A 13 -35.85 -16.12 31.21
CA ILE A 13 -34.60 -16.84 30.93
C ILE A 13 -33.96 -16.33 29.62
N PHE A 14 -34.76 -15.92 28.63
CA PHE A 14 -34.26 -15.34 27.38
C PHE A 14 -33.64 -13.94 27.58
N ILE A 15 -34.17 -13.14 28.50
CA ILE A 15 -33.67 -11.78 28.77
C ILE A 15 -32.34 -11.79 29.54
N ILE A 16 -32.11 -12.76 30.43
CA ILE A 16 -30.83 -12.87 31.18
C ILE A 16 -29.67 -13.31 30.28
N SER A 17 -29.95 -13.94 29.13
CA SER A 17 -28.93 -14.35 28.15
C SER A 17 -28.42 -13.18 27.27
N PHE A 18 -29.08 -12.02 27.29
CA PHE A 18 -28.72 -10.85 26.48
C PHE A 18 -28.05 -9.70 27.24
N ILE A 19 -27.87 -9.81 28.57
CA ILE A 19 -27.32 -8.71 29.40
C ILE A 19 -25.85 -8.94 29.81
N ASN A 20 -25.21 -10.06 29.45
CA ASN A 20 -23.81 -10.31 29.78
C ASN A 20 -22.94 -10.60 28.55
N PRO A 21 -22.43 -9.57 27.84
CA PRO A 21 -21.12 -9.69 27.23
C PRO A 21 -20.07 -9.52 28.33
N ILE A 22 -19.40 -10.63 28.61
CA ILE A 22 -18.24 -10.76 29.48
C ILE A 22 -17.26 -9.61 29.25
N ASN A 23 -17.17 -8.74 30.25
CA ASN A 23 -16.05 -7.85 30.50
C ASN A 23 -14.82 -8.73 30.81
N SER A 24 -14.04 -9.13 29.80
CA SER A 24 -12.75 -9.81 30.00
C SER A 24 -11.59 -9.25 29.18
N LEU A 25 -11.71 -8.05 28.60
CA LEU A 25 -10.62 -7.41 27.86
C LEU A 25 -9.97 -6.21 28.57
N ALA A 26 -10.17 -6.07 29.89
CA ALA A 26 -9.55 -5.02 30.69
C ALA A 26 -8.10 -5.30 31.16
N GLN A 27 -7.40 -6.26 30.55
CA GLN A 27 -5.96 -6.47 30.79
C GLN A 27 -5.24 -6.87 29.49
N ARG A 28 -5.04 -5.92 28.59
CA ARG A 28 -3.89 -5.97 27.68
C ARG A 28 -3.11 -4.68 27.86
N GLU A 29 -2.07 -4.76 28.68
CA GLU A 29 -1.08 -3.69 28.77
C GLU A 29 -0.52 -3.37 27.38
N PRO A 30 -0.16 -2.10 27.11
CA PRO A 30 0.45 -1.72 25.85
C PRO A 30 1.82 -2.43 25.70
N LYS A 31 1.91 -3.37 24.77
CA LYS A 31 3.16 -4.09 24.39
C LYS A 31 4.27 -3.18 23.87
N ASN A 32 4.05 -1.87 23.76
CA ASN A 32 5.05 -0.91 23.29
C ASN A 32 6.03 -0.44 24.37
N LYS A 33 5.84 -0.79 25.64
CA LYS A 33 6.82 -0.42 26.69
C LYS A 33 8.05 -1.34 26.75
N ILE A 34 7.91 -2.61 26.35
CA ILE A 34 8.98 -3.61 26.43
C ILE A 34 9.91 -3.54 25.20
N LEU A 35 9.43 -2.98 24.08
CA LEU A 35 10.23 -2.87 22.86
C LEU A 35 11.23 -1.70 22.94
N ASP A 36 10.86 -0.59 23.59
CA ASP A 36 11.71 0.62 23.71
C ASP A 36 12.95 0.42 24.59
N ASP A 37 12.86 -0.41 25.64
CA ASP A 37 14.01 -0.68 26.53
C ASP A 37 15.03 -1.66 25.92
N ARG A 38 14.60 -2.51 24.98
CA ARG A 38 15.51 -3.42 24.25
C ARG A 38 16.30 -2.72 23.15
N ILE A 39 15.78 -1.61 22.61
CA ILE A 39 16.48 -0.82 21.59
C ILE A 39 17.55 0.07 22.23
N LYS A 40 17.26 0.68 23.39
CA LYS A 40 18.21 1.55 24.11
C LYS A 40 19.45 0.84 24.68
N THR A 41 19.37 -0.46 24.94
CA THR A 41 20.48 -1.24 25.52
C THR A 41 21.41 -1.86 24.48
N ARG A 42 21.04 -1.85 23.18
CA ARG A 42 21.82 -2.53 22.13
C ARG A 42 22.72 -1.59 21.29
N PHE A 43 22.46 -0.29 21.29
CA PHE A 43 23.26 0.69 20.56
C PHE A 43 23.36 2.01 21.34
N PRO A 44 24.47 2.29 22.05
CA PRO A 44 24.71 3.63 22.56
C PRO A 44 24.96 4.57 21.37
N ILE A 45 24.05 5.51 21.14
CA ILE A 45 24.26 6.63 20.21
C ILE A 45 25.33 7.53 20.85
N ASN A 46 26.59 7.38 20.43
CA ASN A 46 27.66 8.27 20.82
C ASN A 46 27.63 9.49 19.89
N ASP A 47 27.18 10.62 20.42
CA ASP A 47 27.27 11.93 19.79
C ASP A 47 28.75 12.35 19.69
N GLN A 48 29.36 12.11 18.53
CA GLN A 48 30.68 12.64 18.19
C GLN A 48 30.66 13.28 16.80
N THR A 49 29.96 14.40 16.69
CA THR A 49 30.26 15.40 15.65
C THR A 49 31.42 16.29 16.10
N LYS A 50 32.66 15.78 16.03
CA LYS A 50 33.88 16.62 15.97
C LYS A 50 34.92 16.00 15.03
N PRO A 51 35.49 16.75 14.07
CA PRO A 51 36.58 16.25 13.24
C PRO A 51 37.82 16.00 14.12
N ARG A 52 38.36 14.78 14.09
CA ARG A 52 39.65 14.48 14.72
C ARG A 52 40.78 14.93 13.78
N GLU A 53 41.39 16.07 14.07
CA GLU A 53 42.69 16.42 13.51
C GLU A 53 43.75 15.43 14.02
N ARG A 54 44.56 14.86 13.12
CA ARG A 54 45.66 13.97 13.48
C ARG A 54 46.94 14.81 13.61
N PRO A 55 47.58 14.90 14.80
CA PRO A 55 48.78 15.69 14.97
C PRO A 55 50.02 14.94 14.48
N GLY A 56 50.83 15.62 13.67
CA GLY A 56 52.23 15.26 13.44
C GLY A 56 52.53 14.52 12.15
N GLU A 57 52.72 15.27 11.06
CA GLU A 57 53.85 15.03 10.13
C GLU A 57 54.06 16.27 9.24
N LYS A 58 54.61 17.32 9.84
CA LYS A 58 55.45 18.26 9.10
C LYS A 58 56.88 17.78 9.29
N GLU A 59 57.47 17.14 8.28
CA GLU A 59 58.88 17.28 7.89
C GLU A 59 59.33 16.17 6.92
N LYS A 60 59.36 16.48 5.61
CA LYS A 60 60.58 16.51 4.77
C LYS A 60 60.20 16.41 3.29
N ILE A 61 60.16 17.58 2.66
CA ILE A 61 60.31 17.70 1.21
C ILE A 61 61.78 17.41 0.90
N LYS A 62 62.07 16.25 0.32
CA LYS A 62 63.25 16.05 -0.51
C LYS A 62 62.83 15.43 -1.83
N GLU A 63 62.66 16.33 -2.77
CA GLU A 63 62.64 16.11 -4.21
C GLU A 63 63.85 15.29 -4.66
N LYS A 64 63.62 14.16 -5.36
CA LYS A 64 64.39 13.62 -6.50
C LYS A 64 64.00 12.16 -6.81
N ASN A 65 63.19 11.95 -7.86
CA ASN A 65 63.54 11.15 -9.05
C ASN A 65 62.31 11.11 -10.00
N PRO A 66 62.42 11.39 -11.32
CA PRO A 66 61.31 11.18 -12.23
C PRO A 66 61.05 9.68 -12.41
N ASN A 67 59.79 9.26 -12.24
CA ASN A 67 59.36 7.89 -12.53
C ASN A 67 59.61 7.56 -14.02
N PRO A 68 60.07 6.34 -14.35
CA PRO A 68 60.22 5.92 -15.73
C PRO A 68 58.83 5.83 -16.42
N PRO A 69 58.76 5.97 -17.75
CA PRO A 69 57.49 5.99 -18.48
C PRO A 69 56.73 4.67 -18.24
N ILE A 70 55.47 4.82 -17.83
CA ILE A 70 54.53 3.72 -17.68
C ILE A 70 54.37 3.08 -19.06
N LYS A 71 54.83 1.84 -19.22
CA LYS A 71 54.51 1.05 -20.40
C LYS A 71 53.02 0.75 -20.33
N GLU A 72 52.22 1.39 -21.19
CA GLU A 72 50.82 1.03 -21.42
C GLU A 72 50.74 -0.45 -21.75
N LYS A 73 50.25 -1.25 -20.81
CA LYS A 73 49.79 -2.60 -21.11
C LYS A 73 48.47 -2.44 -21.84
N LYS A 74 48.40 -2.96 -23.06
CA LYS A 74 47.16 -3.11 -23.83
C LYS A 74 46.10 -3.76 -22.91
N PRO A 75 44.86 -3.23 -22.84
CA PRO A 75 43.82 -3.84 -22.02
C PRO A 75 43.61 -5.31 -22.47
N PRO A 76 43.36 -6.25 -21.54
CA PRO A 76 43.08 -7.63 -21.91
C PRO A 76 41.77 -7.68 -22.70
N ASP A 77 41.75 -8.54 -23.72
CA ASP A 77 40.66 -8.68 -24.69
C ASP A 77 39.28 -8.76 -24.00
N GLU A 78 38.35 -7.88 -24.42
CA GLU A 78 36.98 -7.78 -23.91
C GLU A 78 36.20 -9.09 -24.16
N HIS A 79 36.27 -10.03 -23.22
CA HIS A 79 35.23 -11.05 -23.09
C HIS A 79 34.01 -10.40 -22.44
N TRP A 80 33.05 -10.00 -23.26
CA TRP A 80 31.75 -9.52 -22.81
C TRP A 80 31.05 -10.62 -22.00
N TYR A 81 30.98 -10.46 -20.68
CA TYR A 81 30.14 -11.30 -19.82
C TYR A 81 28.67 -11.04 -20.17
N GLN A 82 28.04 -11.98 -20.85
CA GLN A 82 26.59 -12.00 -21.03
C GLN A 82 25.99 -12.64 -19.77
N PRO A 83 25.24 -11.91 -18.91
CA PRO A 83 24.61 -12.52 -17.75
C PRO A 83 23.60 -13.59 -18.21
N PRO A 84 23.42 -14.68 -17.45
CA PRO A 84 22.43 -15.68 -17.79
C PRO A 84 21.05 -15.03 -17.87
N GLU A 85 20.33 -15.28 -18.95
CA GLU A 85 18.91 -14.92 -19.05
C GLU A 85 18.17 -15.64 -17.92
N TYR A 86 17.71 -14.89 -16.92
CA TYR A 86 16.82 -15.45 -15.90
C TYR A 86 15.45 -15.66 -16.55
N PRO A 87 14.92 -16.90 -16.61
CA PRO A 87 13.56 -17.09 -17.06
C PRO A 87 12.63 -16.31 -16.13
N PRO A 88 11.60 -15.63 -16.64
CA PRO A 88 10.63 -14.93 -15.81
C PRO A 88 10.02 -15.95 -14.84
N ILE A 89 10.23 -15.74 -13.54
CA ILE A 89 9.54 -16.48 -12.49
C ILE A 89 8.20 -15.77 -12.34
N ASP A 90 7.12 -16.40 -12.78
CA ASP A 90 5.72 -16.04 -12.55
C ASP A 90 5.46 -14.53 -12.33
N GLY A 91 5.59 -13.73 -13.41
CA GLY A 91 5.19 -12.31 -13.40
C GLY A 91 6.16 -11.33 -12.73
N ILE A 92 7.30 -11.78 -12.19
CA ILE A 92 8.28 -10.89 -11.56
C ILE A 92 9.25 -10.33 -12.62
N CYS A 93 9.13 -9.03 -12.91
CA CYS A 93 10.12 -8.31 -13.71
C CYS A 93 11.39 -8.08 -12.87
N ILE A 94 12.49 -8.76 -13.22
CA ILE A 94 13.80 -8.54 -12.61
C ILE A 94 14.51 -7.42 -13.40
N ALA A 95 14.48 -6.18 -12.91
CA ALA A 95 15.31 -5.10 -13.43
C ALA A 95 16.54 -4.93 -12.52
N PRO A 96 17.75 -5.36 -12.91
CA PRO A 96 18.93 -5.11 -12.10
C PRO A 96 19.25 -3.62 -12.11
N LYS A 97 19.24 -2.99 -10.94
CA LYS A 97 19.80 -1.63 -10.76
C LYS A 97 21.32 -1.75 -10.75
N ILE A 98 21.95 -1.67 -11.94
CA ILE A 98 23.41 -1.70 -12.04
C ILE A 98 23.95 -0.35 -11.56
N ILE A 99 24.45 -0.29 -10.32
CA ILE A 99 25.21 0.85 -9.82
C ILE A 99 26.69 0.46 -9.88
N SER A 100 27.43 0.95 -10.88
CA SER A 100 28.87 0.73 -10.98
C SER A 100 29.62 1.74 -10.11
N TYR A 101 30.38 1.27 -9.10
CA TYR A 101 31.43 2.07 -8.47
C TYR A 101 32.78 1.33 -8.59
N PRO A 102 33.86 2.00 -9.01
CA PRO A 102 35.18 1.41 -9.02
C PRO A 102 35.85 1.65 -7.66
N ILE A 103 35.92 0.62 -6.81
CA ILE A 103 36.81 0.62 -5.65
C ILE A 103 37.45 -0.77 -5.53
N ASP A 104 38.73 -0.85 -5.90
CA ASP A 104 39.71 -1.84 -5.44
C ASP A 104 39.35 -3.34 -5.52
N GLY A 105 39.16 -3.83 -6.75
CA GLY A 105 39.57 -5.20 -7.10
C GLY A 105 38.60 -6.34 -6.82
N ASP A 106 37.55 -6.13 -6.02
CA ASP A 106 36.46 -7.10 -5.87
C ASP A 106 35.16 -6.49 -6.42
N MET A 107 34.63 -7.07 -7.50
CA MET A 107 33.36 -6.66 -8.09
C MET A 107 32.22 -7.06 -7.15
N TYR A 108 31.87 -6.18 -6.22
CA TYR A 108 30.64 -6.30 -5.45
C TYR A 108 29.46 -6.07 -6.40
N VAL A 109 28.91 -7.15 -6.94
CA VAL A 109 27.58 -7.13 -7.55
C VAL A 109 26.60 -7.16 -6.39
N PRO A 110 25.91 -6.04 -6.05
CA PRO A 110 24.85 -6.12 -5.06
C PRO A 110 23.86 -7.19 -5.52
N GLU A 111 23.49 -8.11 -4.63
CA GLU A 111 22.40 -9.05 -4.91
C GLU A 111 21.20 -8.22 -5.39
N PRO A 112 20.52 -8.61 -6.48
CA PRO A 112 19.38 -7.85 -6.97
C PRO A 112 18.39 -7.72 -5.81
N GLU A 113 18.07 -6.48 -5.41
CA GLU A 113 16.95 -6.27 -4.51
C GLU A 113 15.72 -6.84 -5.22
N ILE A 114 15.23 -7.99 -4.74
CA ILE A 114 13.96 -8.55 -5.19
C ILE A 114 12.88 -7.65 -4.61
N THR A 115 12.61 -6.54 -5.28
CA THR A 115 11.48 -5.68 -4.95
C THR A 115 10.21 -6.38 -5.41
N LYS A 116 9.37 -6.79 -4.46
CA LYS A 116 8.04 -7.31 -4.78
C LYS A 116 7.27 -6.23 -5.56
N PRO A 117 6.63 -6.56 -6.70
CA PRO A 117 5.77 -5.60 -7.39
C PRO A 117 4.70 -5.05 -6.44
N ASN A 118 4.37 -3.76 -6.60
CA ASN A 118 3.32 -3.11 -5.81
C ASN A 118 2.13 -2.83 -6.71
N TYR A 119 1.33 -3.87 -6.95
CA TYR A 119 0.19 -3.81 -7.87
C TYR A 119 -0.84 -2.73 -7.50
N LYS A 120 -1.02 -2.41 -6.21
CA LYS A 120 -1.87 -1.29 -5.79
C LYS A 120 -1.35 0.05 -6.34
N LEU A 121 -0.07 0.32 -6.14
CA LEU A 121 0.55 1.56 -6.61
C LEU A 121 0.58 1.61 -8.14
N ASP A 122 0.96 0.51 -8.78
CA ASP A 122 1.03 0.40 -10.24
C ASP A 122 -0.36 0.61 -10.87
N GLY A 123 -1.41 0.04 -10.27
CA GLY A 123 -2.80 0.23 -10.69
C GLY A 123 -3.26 1.68 -10.58
N ILE A 124 -2.89 2.37 -9.50
CA ILE A 124 -3.18 3.80 -9.32
C ILE A 124 -2.46 4.62 -10.40
N THR A 125 -1.16 4.38 -10.62
CA THR A 125 -0.39 5.09 -11.65
C THR A 125 -0.97 4.87 -13.05
N LYS A 126 -1.30 3.63 -13.41
CA LYS A 126 -1.94 3.32 -14.70
C LYS A 126 -3.32 3.94 -14.85
N TYR A 127 -4.09 4.04 -13.77
CA TYR A 127 -5.37 4.77 -13.78
C TYR A 127 -5.17 6.26 -14.07
N GLU A 128 -4.16 6.89 -13.45
CA GLU A 128 -3.80 8.29 -13.69
C GLU A 128 -3.31 8.53 -15.12
N ASP A 129 -2.56 7.57 -15.68
CA ASP A 129 -2.10 7.58 -17.07
C ASP A 129 -3.22 7.30 -18.09
N GLY A 130 -4.39 6.84 -17.63
CA GLY A 130 -5.53 6.49 -18.47
C GLY A 130 -5.50 5.07 -19.05
N ASP A 131 -4.52 4.26 -18.64
CA ASP A 131 -4.36 2.85 -19.02
C ASP A 131 -5.32 1.94 -18.21
N TYR A 132 -6.62 2.20 -18.31
CA TYR A 132 -7.65 1.62 -17.43
C TYR A 132 -7.70 0.09 -17.43
N TRP A 133 -7.46 -0.58 -18.57
CA TRP A 133 -7.46 -2.04 -18.62
C TRP A 133 -6.29 -2.65 -17.85
N LYS A 134 -5.09 -2.07 -17.96
CA LYS A 134 -3.94 -2.54 -17.18
C LYS A 134 -4.09 -2.19 -15.70
N ALA A 135 -4.69 -1.05 -15.39
CA ALA A 135 -5.02 -0.69 -14.02
C ALA A 135 -5.98 -1.71 -13.39
N LEU A 136 -6.99 -2.17 -14.14
CA LEU A 136 -7.91 -3.22 -13.70
C LEU A 136 -7.17 -4.53 -13.41
N ASP A 137 -6.27 -4.96 -14.31
CA ASP A 137 -5.46 -6.17 -14.12
C ASP A 137 -4.63 -6.10 -12.83
N ASP A 138 -3.95 -4.97 -12.60
CA ASP A 138 -3.17 -4.74 -11.39
C ASP A 138 -4.04 -4.76 -10.12
N PHE A 139 -5.22 -4.11 -10.14
CA PHE A 139 -6.11 -4.14 -8.99
C PHE A 139 -6.66 -5.55 -8.71
N ASN A 140 -6.92 -6.34 -9.75
CA ASN A 140 -7.32 -7.73 -9.57
C ASN A 140 -6.20 -8.54 -8.88
N ILE A 141 -4.95 -8.40 -9.33
CA ILE A 141 -3.82 -9.06 -8.68
C ILE A 141 -3.63 -8.55 -7.24
N ALA A 142 -3.73 -7.24 -7.00
CA ALA A 142 -3.62 -6.67 -5.66
C ALA A 142 -4.67 -7.24 -4.68
N ILE A 143 -5.90 -7.43 -5.16
CA ILE A 143 -7.00 -8.01 -4.36
C ILE A 143 -6.75 -9.49 -4.07
N GLU A 144 -6.13 -10.23 -5.00
CA GLU A 144 -5.72 -11.62 -4.77
C GLU A 144 -4.59 -11.71 -3.72
N GLU A 145 -3.69 -10.72 -3.68
CA GLU A 145 -2.61 -10.67 -2.70
C GLU A 145 -3.06 -10.25 -1.30
N ASP A 146 -3.94 -9.24 -1.20
CA ASP A 146 -4.51 -8.78 0.07
C ASP A 146 -6.00 -8.42 -0.08
N SER A 147 -6.85 -9.41 0.14
CA SER A 147 -8.31 -9.23 0.07
C SER A 147 -8.89 -8.37 1.19
N ASN A 148 -8.09 -7.97 2.20
CA ASN A 148 -8.56 -7.15 3.32
C ASN A 148 -8.33 -5.65 3.10
N ASP A 149 -7.54 -5.26 2.10
CA ASP A 149 -7.36 -3.86 1.73
C ASP A 149 -8.60 -3.35 0.99
N TYR A 150 -9.53 -2.77 1.74
CA TYR A 150 -10.79 -2.29 1.20
C TYR A 150 -10.63 -1.12 0.21
N GLU A 151 -9.51 -0.39 0.26
CA GLU A 151 -9.24 0.70 -0.68
C GLU A 151 -9.07 0.17 -2.11
N LEU A 152 -8.65 -1.09 -2.27
CA LEU A 152 -8.55 -1.74 -3.58
C LEU A 152 -9.90 -1.80 -4.30
N PHE A 153 -10.99 -2.07 -3.59
CA PHE A 153 -12.33 -2.07 -4.19
C PHE A 153 -12.75 -0.66 -4.62
N TYR A 154 -12.39 0.37 -3.85
CA TYR A 154 -12.68 1.74 -4.26
C TYR A 154 -11.94 2.11 -5.55
N HIS A 155 -10.63 1.86 -5.61
CA HIS A 155 -9.84 2.19 -6.79
C HIS A 155 -10.23 1.34 -8.02
N ARG A 156 -10.51 0.06 -7.83
CA ARG A 156 -10.99 -0.80 -8.93
C ARG A 156 -12.36 -0.33 -9.42
N GLY A 157 -13.29 0.02 -8.52
CA GLY A 157 -14.57 0.64 -8.89
C GLY A 157 -14.40 1.93 -9.69
N LEU A 158 -13.42 2.79 -9.37
CA LEU A 158 -13.12 3.98 -10.18
C LEU A 158 -12.63 3.62 -11.59
N VAL A 159 -11.80 2.59 -11.74
CA VAL A 159 -11.36 2.08 -13.05
C VAL A 159 -12.55 1.54 -13.83
N GLU A 160 -13.39 0.72 -13.20
CA GLU A 160 -14.59 0.13 -13.77
C GLU A 160 -15.57 1.19 -14.28
N MET A 161 -15.74 2.29 -13.54
CA MET A 161 -16.50 3.47 -13.99
C MET A 161 -15.95 4.07 -15.29
N LYS A 162 -14.62 4.09 -15.48
CA LYS A 162 -13.98 4.62 -16.70
C LYS A 162 -14.20 3.72 -17.91
N ILE A 163 -14.16 2.40 -17.71
CA ILE A 163 -14.41 1.40 -18.76
C ILE A 163 -15.90 1.04 -18.92
N LYS A 164 -16.79 1.68 -18.15
CA LYS A 164 -18.26 1.55 -18.19
C LYS A 164 -18.78 0.20 -17.66
N PHE A 165 -18.03 -0.44 -16.79
CA PHE A 165 -18.43 -1.64 -16.05
C PHE A 165 -19.18 -1.20 -14.79
N PHE A 166 -20.38 -0.66 -15.00
CA PHE A 166 -21.11 0.03 -13.94
C PHE A 166 -21.69 -0.91 -12.89
N GLU A 167 -21.99 -2.15 -13.26
CA GLU A 167 -22.52 -3.16 -12.32
C GLU A 167 -21.43 -3.59 -11.34
N GLU A 168 -20.25 -3.91 -11.88
CA GLU A 168 -19.05 -4.25 -11.13
C GLU A 168 -18.62 -3.09 -10.21
N ALA A 169 -18.61 -1.85 -10.75
CA ALA A 169 -18.28 -0.67 -9.96
C ALA A 169 -19.25 -0.47 -8.78
N LYS A 170 -20.55 -0.68 -9.00
CA LYS A 170 -21.57 -0.60 -7.95
C LYS A 170 -21.31 -1.63 -6.84
N GLU A 171 -20.94 -2.86 -7.21
CA GLU A 171 -20.60 -3.92 -6.26
C GLU A 171 -19.35 -3.55 -5.45
N ASP A 172 -18.31 -3.08 -6.11
CA ASP A 172 -17.04 -2.71 -5.48
C ASP A 172 -17.17 -1.52 -4.54
N PHE A 173 -17.88 -0.47 -4.94
CA PHE A 173 -18.20 0.63 -4.03
C PHE A 173 -19.07 0.16 -2.86
N SER A 174 -19.96 -0.81 -3.07
CA SER A 174 -20.74 -1.39 -1.97
C SER A 174 -19.85 -2.13 -0.97
N ARG A 175 -18.84 -2.88 -1.45
CA ARG A 175 -17.86 -3.55 -0.58
C ARG A 175 -17.01 -2.55 0.19
N TYR A 176 -16.55 -1.49 -0.47
CA TYR A 176 -15.79 -0.41 0.16
C TYR A 176 -16.60 0.28 1.28
N LEU A 177 -17.87 0.58 1.01
CA LEU A 177 -18.77 1.25 1.97
C LEU A 177 -19.10 0.41 3.21
N ILE A 178 -18.86 -0.89 3.22
CA ILE A 178 -18.96 -1.71 4.44
C ILE A 178 -17.93 -1.25 5.48
N TYR A 179 -16.76 -0.79 5.04
CA TYR A 179 -15.66 -0.36 5.91
C TYR A 179 -15.60 1.16 6.08
N VAL A 180 -15.93 1.91 5.02
CA VAL A 180 -15.82 3.38 5.00
C VAL A 180 -17.21 4.03 4.79
N PHE A 181 -18.16 3.67 5.65
CA PHE A 181 -19.54 4.20 5.60
C PHE A 181 -19.67 5.69 5.99
N TYR A 182 -18.59 6.33 6.43
CA TYR A 182 -18.59 7.72 6.88
C TYR A 182 -18.00 8.67 5.83
N GLU A 183 -17.55 8.15 4.69
CA GLU A 183 -17.02 8.97 3.60
C GLU A 183 -18.09 9.24 2.55
N PRO A 184 -18.38 10.52 2.25
CA PRO A 184 -19.39 10.87 1.25
C PRO A 184 -19.05 10.42 -0.18
N GLU A 185 -17.77 10.34 -0.51
CA GLU A 185 -17.29 10.03 -1.86
C GLU A 185 -17.70 8.62 -2.29
N GLY A 186 -17.62 7.62 -1.40
CA GLY A 186 -18.04 6.25 -1.69
C GLY A 186 -19.52 6.16 -2.08
N TYR A 187 -20.41 6.88 -1.37
CA TYR A 187 -21.83 6.96 -1.72
C TYR A 187 -22.04 7.70 -3.04
N PHE A 188 -21.31 8.78 -3.28
CA PHE A 188 -21.41 9.52 -4.53
C PHE A 188 -21.00 8.67 -5.74
N GLN A 189 -19.89 7.93 -5.65
CA GLN A 189 -19.42 7.06 -6.72
C GLN A 189 -20.38 5.89 -6.97
N ARG A 190 -20.90 5.25 -5.91
CA ARG A 190 -21.94 4.22 -6.05
C ARG A 190 -23.22 4.78 -6.67
N GLY A 191 -23.64 5.97 -6.26
CA GLY A 191 -24.79 6.67 -6.83
C GLY A 191 -24.61 6.96 -8.32
N LEU A 192 -23.40 7.36 -8.75
CA LEU A 192 -23.07 7.53 -10.17
C LEU A 192 -23.18 6.20 -10.93
N ALA A 193 -22.63 5.11 -10.39
CA ALA A 193 -22.73 3.79 -11.02
C ALA A 193 -24.19 3.37 -11.24
N LYS A 194 -25.01 3.46 -10.18
CA LYS A 194 -26.47 3.20 -10.23
C LYS A 194 -27.20 4.10 -11.22
N PHE A 195 -26.83 5.38 -11.29
CA PHE A 195 -27.41 6.32 -12.24
C PHE A 195 -27.16 5.89 -13.69
N TYR A 196 -25.94 5.44 -14.03
CA TYR A 196 -25.63 4.91 -15.35
C TYR A 196 -26.33 3.57 -15.66
N LEU A 197 -26.62 2.78 -14.63
CA LEU A 197 -27.44 1.56 -14.73
C LEU A 197 -28.95 1.84 -14.87
N SER A 198 -29.37 3.11 -14.85
CA SER A 198 -30.78 3.52 -14.84
C SER A 198 -31.56 3.15 -13.56
N GLU A 199 -30.86 2.81 -12.48
CA GLU A 199 -31.39 2.58 -11.12
C GLU A 199 -31.61 3.93 -10.41
N LYS A 200 -32.57 4.72 -10.93
CA LYS A 200 -32.69 6.14 -10.58
C LYS A 200 -33.08 6.41 -9.13
N GLU A 201 -33.91 5.58 -8.52
CA GLU A 201 -34.35 5.78 -7.14
C GLU A 201 -33.21 5.45 -6.17
N GLU A 202 -32.53 4.33 -6.41
CA GLU A 202 -31.39 3.88 -5.62
C GLU A 202 -30.18 4.83 -5.76
N ALA A 203 -29.99 5.40 -6.95
CA ALA A 203 -28.98 6.45 -7.18
C ALA A 203 -29.32 7.73 -6.39
N LYS A 204 -30.59 8.13 -6.37
CA LYS A 204 -31.06 9.30 -5.62
C LYS A 204 -30.80 9.15 -4.13
N GLU A 205 -31.07 7.97 -3.57
CA GLU A 205 -30.80 7.66 -2.17
C GLU A 205 -29.32 7.83 -1.83
N ASP A 206 -28.42 7.25 -2.65
CA ASP A 206 -26.97 7.38 -2.46
C ASP A 206 -26.50 8.84 -2.59
N PHE A 207 -27.03 9.60 -3.56
CA PHE A 207 -26.72 11.02 -3.68
C PHE A 207 -27.24 11.82 -2.47
N GLN A 208 -28.39 11.47 -1.90
CA GLN A 208 -28.92 12.14 -0.71
C GLN A 208 -28.01 11.90 0.49
N ILE A 209 -27.57 10.65 0.71
CA ILE A 209 -26.63 10.31 1.78
C ILE A 209 -25.32 11.11 1.60
N ALA A 210 -24.75 11.12 0.40
CA ALA A 210 -23.54 11.88 0.11
C ALA A 210 -23.74 13.40 0.33
N ALA A 211 -24.88 13.95 -0.11
CA ALA A 211 -25.22 15.36 0.05
C ALA A 211 -25.40 15.76 1.53
N ASP A 212 -26.05 14.93 2.33
CA ASP A 212 -26.25 15.13 3.77
C ASP A 212 -24.91 15.13 4.52
N MET A 213 -23.93 14.38 4.02
CA MET A 213 -22.54 14.37 4.47
C MET A 213 -21.68 15.52 3.90
N GLY A 214 -22.26 16.41 3.08
CA GLY A 214 -21.60 17.62 2.55
C GLY A 214 -21.00 17.48 1.16
N HIS A 215 -21.30 16.43 0.40
CA HIS A 215 -20.79 16.25 -0.96
C HIS A 215 -21.42 17.24 -1.95
N LYS A 216 -20.68 18.28 -2.30
CA LYS A 216 -21.16 19.39 -3.15
C LYS A 216 -21.71 18.93 -4.51
N MET A 217 -21.05 17.95 -5.14
CA MET A 217 -21.50 17.46 -6.44
C MET A 217 -22.82 16.69 -6.34
N ALA A 218 -23.01 15.87 -5.30
CA ALA A 218 -24.24 15.14 -5.04
C ALA A 218 -25.40 16.11 -4.81
N MET A 219 -25.18 17.17 -4.00
CA MET A 219 -26.16 18.26 -3.82
C MET A 219 -26.55 18.91 -5.15
N SER A 220 -25.56 19.16 -6.02
CA SER A 220 -25.81 19.74 -7.34
C SER A 220 -26.57 18.79 -8.27
N ILE A 221 -26.29 17.50 -8.22
CA ILE A 221 -26.98 16.48 -9.02
C ILE A 221 -28.44 16.37 -8.56
N LEU A 222 -28.69 16.27 -7.26
CA LEU A 222 -30.04 16.20 -6.70
C LEU A 222 -30.88 17.38 -7.16
N LYS A 223 -30.39 18.62 -7.03
CA LYS A 223 -31.12 19.82 -7.47
C LYS A 223 -31.41 19.87 -8.97
N ARG A 224 -30.58 19.23 -9.80
CA ARG A 224 -30.66 19.32 -11.25
C ARG A 224 -31.49 18.20 -11.87
N PHE A 225 -31.42 16.99 -11.31
CA PHE A 225 -31.98 15.78 -11.91
C PHE A 225 -33.19 15.24 -11.13
N TYR A 226 -33.43 15.71 -9.91
CA TYR A 226 -34.49 15.26 -9.02
C TYR A 226 -35.26 16.45 -8.40
#